data_AF-A0A939GQ66-F1
#
_entry.id   AF-A0A939GQ66-F1
#
_cell.length_a   1.000
_cell.length_b   1.000
_cell.length_c   1.000
_cell.angle_alpha   90.00
_cell.angle_beta   90.00
_cell.angle_gamma   90.00
#
_symmetry.space_group_name_H-M   'P 1'
#
loop_
_entity.id
_entity.type
_entity.pdbx_description
1 polymer ?
#
loop_
_entity_poly.entity_id
_entity_poly.type
_entity_poly.pdbx_seq_one_letter_code
_entity_poly.pdbx_strand_id
1 'polypeptide(L)'
;MFNNKVEIAIGDICKPSTLTAAMANITAIICCTGTTAFPSARWEFNQTPNIIELVITAFNPQFLEDKAKNTPTKVDTQGVINLISAAPKNLNRFVFVSSCGILRKHQFPFNILNLFGVLDAKEKGEQAIINSGIPYTIIRPGRLTDGP
;
A
#
# COMPACT_ATOMS: atom_id res chain seq x y z
N MET A 1 -17.52 13.35 -16.16
CA MET A 1 -16.12 13.03 -15.85
C MET A 1 -15.71 11.90 -16.80
N PHE A 2 -14.63 12.04 -17.58
CA PHE A 2 -14.11 11.02 -18.52
C PHE A 2 -14.98 10.61 -19.74
N ASN A 3 -15.97 11.40 -20.16
CA ASN A 3 -16.76 11.15 -21.39
C ASN A 3 -17.29 9.71 -21.53
N ASN A 4 -17.75 9.10 -20.43
CA ASN A 4 -18.23 7.71 -20.36
C ASN A 4 -17.20 6.64 -20.82
N LYS A 5 -15.91 6.97 -20.78
CA LYS A 5 -14.81 6.04 -21.13
C LYS A 5 -14.19 5.34 -19.91
N VAL A 6 -14.68 5.64 -18.70
CA VAL A 6 -14.15 5.10 -17.46
C VAL A 6 -15.32 4.53 -16.66
N GLU A 7 -15.20 3.25 -16.33
CA GLU A 7 -16.05 2.61 -15.33
C GLU A 7 -15.43 2.85 -13.95
N ILE A 8 -16.27 3.25 -12.99
CA ILE A 8 -15.82 3.54 -11.62
C ILE A 8 -16.43 2.49 -10.70
N ALA A 9 -15.56 1.77 -9.99
CA ALA A 9 -15.93 0.89 -8.90
C ALA A 9 -15.42 1.47 -7.56
N ILE A 10 -16.23 1.39 -6.51
CA ILE A 10 -15.84 1.80 -5.16
C ILE A 10 -15.39 0.54 -4.41
N GLY A 11 -14.20 0.58 -3.82
CA GLY A 11 -13.66 -0.53 -3.05
C GLY A 11 -12.59 -0.10 -2.04
N ASP A 12 -12.32 -0.98 -1.08
CA ASP A 12 -11.30 -0.85 -0.07
C ASP A 12 -10.39 -2.08 -0.17
N ILE A 13 -9.11 -1.88 -0.52
CA ILE A 13 -8.18 -3.00 -0.72
C ILE A 13 -7.92 -3.78 0.57
N CYS A 14 -8.18 -3.21 1.75
CA CYS A 14 -8.12 -3.92 3.01
C CYS A 14 -9.34 -4.84 3.23
N LYS A 15 -10.37 -4.77 2.37
CA LYS A 15 -11.62 -5.54 2.44
C LYS A 15 -11.86 -6.30 1.12
N PRO A 16 -11.39 -7.55 1.00
CA PRO A 16 -11.44 -8.32 -0.25
C PRO A 16 -12.81 -8.38 -0.92
N SER A 17 -13.89 -8.48 -0.13
CA SER A 17 -15.27 -8.56 -0.64
C SER A 17 -15.71 -7.35 -1.46
N THR A 18 -15.03 -6.21 -1.31
CA THR A 18 -15.34 -4.97 -2.03
C THR A 18 -14.64 -4.87 -3.39
N LEU A 19 -13.72 -5.78 -3.71
CA LEU A 19 -12.88 -5.70 -4.92
C LEU A 19 -13.53 -6.32 -6.15
N THR A 20 -14.52 -7.21 -5.98
CA THR A 20 -15.10 -8.01 -7.07
C THR A 20 -15.54 -7.17 -8.28
N ALA A 21 -16.19 -6.03 -8.04
CA ALA A 21 -16.67 -5.16 -9.11
C ALA A 21 -15.52 -4.57 -9.95
N ALA A 22 -14.39 -4.24 -9.33
CA ALA A 22 -13.23 -3.65 -10.00
C ALA A 22 -12.39 -4.67 -10.78
N MET A 23 -12.57 -5.97 -10.52
CA MET A 23 -11.79 -7.04 -11.16
C MET A 23 -12.50 -7.67 -12.36
N ALA A 24 -13.74 -7.26 -12.65
CA ALA A 24 -14.50 -7.78 -13.77
C ALA A 24 -13.89 -7.33 -15.11
N ASN A 25 -13.62 -8.29 -16.00
CA ASN A 25 -13.19 -8.06 -17.38
C ASN A 25 -11.88 -7.26 -17.55
N ILE A 26 -11.03 -7.20 -16.53
CA ILE A 26 -9.72 -6.55 -16.64
C ILE A 26 -8.65 -7.53 -17.14
N THR A 27 -7.66 -7.00 -17.85
CA THR A 27 -6.49 -7.77 -18.31
C THR A 27 -5.20 -7.35 -17.59
N ALA A 28 -5.20 -6.19 -16.92
CA ALA A 28 -4.07 -5.68 -16.17
C ALA A 28 -4.55 -4.95 -14.92
N ILE A 29 -3.71 -4.95 -13.87
CA ILE A 29 -3.88 -4.16 -12.66
C ILE A 29 -2.74 -3.15 -12.59
N ILE A 30 -3.05 -1.90 -12.25
CA ILE A 30 -2.06 -0.88 -11.86
C ILE A 30 -2.39 -0.45 -10.43
N CYS A 31 -1.59 -0.93 -9.48
CA CYS A 31 -1.75 -0.62 -8.08
C CYS A 31 -0.97 0.66 -7.74
N CYS A 32 -1.71 1.75 -7.57
CA CYS A 32 -1.22 3.07 -7.15
C CYS A 32 -1.63 3.41 -5.70
N THR A 33 -2.13 2.44 -4.95
CA THR A 33 -2.50 2.63 -3.54
C THR A 33 -1.26 2.61 -2.65
N GLY A 34 -1.32 3.36 -1.56
CA GLY A 34 -0.31 3.31 -0.51
C GLY A 34 -0.69 4.19 0.66
N THR A 35 -0.10 3.94 1.81
CA THR A 35 -0.31 4.78 2.99
C THR A 35 0.64 5.97 3.03
N THR A 36 0.31 6.94 3.88
CA THR A 36 1.28 7.95 4.28
C THR A 36 2.35 7.30 5.16
N ALA A 37 3.61 7.66 4.94
CA ALA A 37 4.75 7.13 5.68
C ALA A 37 4.70 7.39 7.20
N PHE A 38 4.09 8.51 7.58
CA PHE A 38 3.90 8.92 8.97
C PHE A 38 2.42 8.83 9.37
N PRO A 39 2.13 8.59 10.67
CA PRO A 39 0.80 8.71 11.24
C PRO A 39 0.12 10.01 10.81
N SER A 40 -1.09 9.91 10.28
CA SER A 40 -1.88 11.05 9.84
C SER A 40 -3.37 10.75 9.98
N ALA A 41 -4.24 11.74 9.76
CA ALA A 41 -5.68 11.52 9.75
C ALA A 41 -6.13 10.41 8.77
N ARG A 42 -5.36 10.17 7.69
CA ARG A 42 -5.64 9.11 6.70
C ARG A 42 -5.47 7.69 7.27
N TRP A 43 -4.81 7.54 8.42
CA TRP A 43 -4.68 6.26 9.10
C TRP A 43 -5.98 5.85 9.82
N GLU A 44 -6.95 6.77 9.96
CA GLU A 44 -8.26 6.50 10.57
C GLU A 44 -8.13 5.80 11.93
N PHE A 45 -7.55 6.51 12.89
CA PHE A 45 -7.38 6.01 14.25
C PHE A 45 -8.71 5.96 15.01
N ASN A 46 -8.91 4.93 15.82
CA ASN A 46 -10.04 4.85 16.74
C ASN A 46 -9.98 5.99 17.78
N GLN A 47 -8.77 6.36 18.19
CA GLN A 47 -8.46 7.50 19.05
C GLN A 47 -7.16 8.13 18.57
N THR A 48 -7.08 9.46 18.54
CA THR A 48 -5.87 10.17 18.11
C THR A 48 -4.69 9.79 19.00
N PRO A 49 -3.59 9.27 18.43
CA PRO A 49 -2.45 8.85 19.23
C PRO A 49 -1.78 10.05 19.89
N ASN A 50 -1.50 9.92 21.18
CA ASN A 50 -0.74 10.95 21.89
C ASN A 50 0.77 10.82 21.63
N ILE A 51 1.57 11.79 22.12
CA ILE A 51 3.01 11.83 21.87
C ILE A 51 3.72 10.59 22.42
N ILE A 52 3.30 10.06 23.58
CA ILE A 52 3.90 8.85 24.18
C ILE A 52 3.65 7.64 23.27
N GLU A 53 2.43 7.51 22.75
CA GLU A 53 2.07 6.43 21.82
C GLU A 53 2.85 6.53 20.50
N LEU A 54 3.05 7.73 19.96
CA LEU A 54 3.90 7.95 18.79
C LEU A 54 5.35 7.55 19.05
N VAL A 55 5.89 7.89 20.24
CA VAL A 55 7.24 7.47 20.65
C VAL A 55 7.34 5.95 20.76
N ILE A 56 6.37 5.29 21.42
CA ILE A 56 6.34 3.82 21.50
C ILE A 56 6.33 3.22 20.09
N THR A 57 5.56 3.80 19.18
CA THR A 57 5.45 3.30 17.81
C THR A 57 6.74 3.43 17.02
N ALA A 58 7.51 4.50 17.24
CA ALA A 58 8.81 4.68 16.62
C ALA A 58 9.80 3.54 16.98
N PHE A 59 9.63 2.90 18.13
CA PHE A 59 10.41 1.72 18.56
C PHE A 59 9.70 0.39 18.35
N ASN A 60 8.37 0.40 18.24
CA ASN A 60 7.51 -0.76 18.01
C ASN A 60 6.36 -0.38 17.05
N PRO A 61 6.59 -0.40 15.72
CA PRO A 61 5.59 0.00 14.73
C PRO A 61 4.26 -0.77 14.83
N GLN A 62 4.29 -1.98 15.37
CA GLN A 62 3.10 -2.82 15.58
C GLN A 62 2.10 -2.18 16.54
N PHE A 63 2.55 -1.31 17.46
CA PHE A 63 1.72 -0.75 18.52
C PHE A 63 0.51 0.06 18.03
N LEU A 64 0.64 0.78 16.92
CA LEU A 64 -0.49 1.51 16.32
C LEU A 64 -1.27 0.69 15.30
N GLU A 65 -0.81 -0.51 14.95
CA GLU A 65 -1.50 -1.34 13.96
C GLU A 65 -2.91 -1.73 14.42
N ASP A 66 -3.08 -2.00 15.71
CA ASP A 66 -4.39 -2.36 16.27
C ASP A 66 -5.31 -1.14 16.52
N LYS A 67 -4.73 0.07 16.50
CA LYS A 67 -5.43 1.33 16.81
C LYS A 67 -5.83 2.12 15.58
N ALA A 68 -5.26 1.80 14.42
CA ALA A 68 -5.51 2.46 13.15
C ALA A 68 -6.18 1.49 12.16
N LYS A 69 -7.17 1.99 11.43
CA LYS A 69 -7.78 1.20 10.34
C LYS A 69 -6.83 1.05 9.15
N ASN A 70 -6.07 2.10 8.83
CA ASN A 70 -5.08 2.08 7.74
C ASN A 70 -3.67 2.23 8.33
N THR A 71 -2.83 1.23 8.12
CA THR A 71 -1.39 1.25 8.44
C THR A 71 -0.60 0.75 7.23
N PRO A 72 0.72 0.99 7.18
CA PRO A 72 1.51 0.48 6.08
C PRO A 72 1.38 -1.03 5.90
N THR A 73 1.43 -1.82 6.98
CA THR A 73 1.19 -3.27 6.89
C THR A 73 -0.18 -3.59 6.28
N LYS A 74 -1.26 -2.93 6.72
CA LYS A 74 -2.62 -3.20 6.22
C LYS A 74 -2.79 -2.83 4.75
N VAL A 75 -2.27 -1.69 4.31
CA VAL A 75 -2.51 -1.18 2.95
C VAL A 75 -1.44 -1.64 1.98
N ASP A 76 -0.16 -1.41 2.31
CA ASP A 76 0.96 -1.67 1.41
C ASP A 76 1.40 -3.15 1.40
N THR A 77 1.01 -3.95 2.40
CA THR A 77 1.18 -5.42 2.39
C THR A 77 -0.14 -6.16 2.18
N GLN A 78 -1.05 -6.13 3.16
CA GLN A 78 -2.27 -6.95 3.11
C GLN A 78 -3.20 -6.53 1.97
N GLY A 79 -3.34 -5.23 1.73
CA GLY A 79 -4.11 -4.70 0.61
C GLY A 79 -3.60 -5.18 -0.75
N VAL A 80 -2.28 -5.25 -0.92
CA VAL A 80 -1.65 -5.80 -2.13
C VAL A 80 -1.91 -7.30 -2.25
N ILE A 81 -1.79 -8.07 -1.17
CA ILE A 81 -2.14 -9.50 -1.14
C ILE A 81 -3.61 -9.72 -1.53
N ASN A 82 -4.51 -8.85 -1.07
CA ASN A 82 -5.92 -8.92 -1.41
C ASN A 82 -6.16 -8.63 -2.91
N LEU A 83 -5.45 -7.65 -3.49
CA LEU A 83 -5.51 -7.37 -4.92
C LEU A 83 -5.01 -8.56 -5.76
N ILE A 84 -3.90 -9.20 -5.36
CA ILE A 84 -3.39 -10.42 -6.01
C ILE A 84 -4.44 -11.53 -5.91
N SER A 85 -5.05 -11.72 -4.74
CA SER A 85 -6.02 -12.78 -4.50
C SER A 85 -7.32 -12.58 -5.26
N ALA A 86 -7.73 -11.32 -5.46
CA ALA A 86 -8.92 -10.95 -6.22
C ALA A 86 -8.68 -10.89 -7.74
N ALA A 87 -7.42 -10.91 -8.18
CA ALA A 87 -7.08 -10.81 -9.59
C ALA A 87 -7.63 -12.01 -10.39
N PRO A 88 -8.09 -11.79 -11.63
CA PRO A 88 -8.50 -12.89 -12.50
C PRO A 88 -7.29 -13.79 -12.84
N LYS A 89 -7.55 -15.09 -13.00
CA LYS A 89 -6.49 -16.09 -13.27
C LYS A 89 -5.70 -15.84 -14.56
N ASN A 90 -6.31 -15.15 -15.53
CA ASN A 90 -5.72 -14.82 -16.81
C ASN A 90 -5.20 -13.36 -16.87
N LEU A 91 -4.84 -12.76 -15.73
CA LEU A 91 -4.25 -11.43 -15.71
C LEU A 91 -2.92 -11.42 -16.47
N ASN A 92 -2.79 -10.51 -17.44
CA ASN A 92 -1.59 -10.41 -18.28
C ASN A 92 -0.47 -9.63 -17.60
N ARG A 93 -0.80 -8.71 -16.69
CA ARG A 93 0.18 -7.89 -15.98
C ARG A 93 -0.34 -7.29 -14.68
N PHE A 94 0.47 -7.37 -13.63
CA PHE A 94 0.32 -6.57 -12.41
C PHE A 94 1.43 -5.51 -12.34
N VAL A 95 1.08 -4.23 -12.37
CA VAL A 95 2.00 -3.12 -12.17
C VAL A 95 1.83 -2.59 -10.75
N PHE A 96 2.93 -2.44 -10.01
CA PHE A 96 2.93 -1.91 -8.65
C PHE A 96 3.83 -0.70 -8.51
N VAL A 97 3.27 0.39 -7.99
CA VAL A 97 4.01 1.61 -7.67
C VAL A 97 4.48 1.55 -6.22
N SER A 98 5.78 1.28 -6.06
CA SER A 98 6.48 1.07 -4.80
C SER A 98 7.33 2.30 -4.42
N SER A 99 8.58 2.14 -3.96
CA SER A 99 9.47 3.24 -3.56
C SER A 99 10.96 2.93 -3.75
N CYS A 100 11.75 3.90 -4.24
CA CYS A 100 13.21 3.79 -4.38
C CYS A 100 13.97 3.66 -3.04
N GLY A 101 13.28 3.91 -1.92
CA GLY A 101 13.86 3.85 -0.58
C GLY A 101 14.04 2.44 -0.04
N ILE A 102 13.34 1.44 -0.59
CA ILE A 102 13.26 0.08 -0.01
C ILE A 102 14.64 -0.53 0.25
N LEU A 103 15.51 -0.54 -0.76
CA LEU A 103 16.85 -1.14 -0.62
C LEU A 103 17.79 -0.34 0.29
N ARG A 104 17.40 0.88 0.69
CA ARG A 104 18.20 1.81 1.52
C ARG A 104 17.49 2.17 2.81
N LYS A 105 16.43 1.45 3.21
CA LYS A 105 15.55 1.79 4.34
C LYS A 105 16.25 1.89 5.71
N HIS A 106 17.48 1.38 5.84
CA HIS A 106 18.31 1.52 7.05
C HIS A 106 19.36 2.63 6.96
N GLN A 107 19.45 3.31 5.82
CA GLN A 107 20.41 4.40 5.57
C GLN A 107 19.71 5.75 5.68
N PHE A 108 20.42 6.76 6.18
CA PHE A 108 19.91 8.13 6.16
C PHE A 108 19.76 8.63 4.70
N PRO A 109 18.67 9.34 4.34
CA PRO A 109 17.54 9.75 5.17
C PRO A 109 16.35 8.75 5.20
N PHE A 110 16.45 7.61 4.51
CA PHE A 110 15.35 6.64 4.36
C PHE A 110 14.97 5.94 5.66
N ASN A 111 15.88 5.81 6.63
CA ASN A 111 15.57 5.32 7.96
C ASN A 111 14.55 6.18 8.71
N ILE A 112 14.58 7.51 8.51
CA ILE A 112 13.57 8.43 9.07
C ILE A 112 12.23 8.22 8.38
N LEU A 113 12.23 8.09 7.05
CA LEU A 113 11.03 7.80 6.28
C LEU A 113 10.40 6.46 6.71
N ASN A 114 11.23 5.49 7.08
CA ASN A 114 10.81 4.15 7.48
C ASN A 114 10.51 4.01 8.98
N LEU A 115 10.44 5.10 9.75
CA LEU A 115 10.24 5.03 11.20
C LEU A 115 8.97 4.27 11.60
N PHE A 116 7.94 4.29 10.74
CA PHE A 116 6.68 3.58 10.93
C PHE A 116 6.50 2.39 9.97
N GLY A 117 7.60 1.86 9.42
CA GLY A 117 7.64 0.61 8.65
C GLY A 117 7.09 0.68 7.23
N VAL A 118 6.93 1.87 6.65
CA VAL A 118 6.32 2.00 5.31
C VAL A 118 7.13 1.33 4.20
N LEU A 119 8.46 1.41 4.24
CA LEU A 119 9.32 0.78 3.24
C LEU A 119 9.37 -0.73 3.45
N ASP A 120 9.31 -1.21 4.69
CA ASP A 120 9.18 -2.65 4.99
C ASP A 120 7.85 -3.21 4.47
N ALA A 121 6.75 -2.48 4.67
CA ALA A 121 5.44 -2.91 4.20
C ALA A 121 5.37 -2.95 2.66
N LYS A 122 5.93 -1.93 1.98
CA LYS A 122 6.02 -1.92 0.51
C LYS A 122 6.90 -3.05 -0.01
N GLU A 123 8.02 -3.34 0.64
CA GLU A 123 8.87 -4.48 0.30
C GLU A 123 8.13 -5.81 0.44
N LYS A 124 7.36 -6.02 1.52
CA LYS A 124 6.52 -7.20 1.68
C LYS A 124 5.46 -7.30 0.58
N GLY A 125 4.84 -6.17 0.19
CA GLY A 125 3.92 -6.11 -0.95
C GLY A 125 4.59 -6.51 -2.28
N GLU A 126 5.81 -6.02 -2.53
CA GLU A 126 6.60 -6.45 -3.69
C GLU A 126 6.88 -7.97 -3.67
N GLN A 127 7.29 -8.51 -2.52
CA GLN A 127 7.55 -9.95 -2.39
C GLN A 127 6.29 -10.79 -2.62
N ALA A 128 5.12 -10.32 -2.15
CA ALA A 128 3.86 -10.99 -2.44
C ALA A 128 3.58 -11.07 -3.94
N ILE A 129 3.82 -9.98 -4.69
CA ILE A 129 3.67 -9.96 -6.15
C ILE A 129 4.68 -10.88 -6.82
N ILE A 130 5.96 -10.81 -6.43
CA ILE A 130 7.04 -11.65 -6.98
C ILE A 130 6.70 -13.14 -6.83
N ASN A 131 6.15 -13.53 -5.67
CA ASN A 131 5.83 -14.90 -5.35
C ASN A 131 4.44 -15.36 -5.87
N SER A 132 3.65 -14.47 -6.48
CA SER A 132 2.28 -14.78 -6.91
C SER A 132 2.17 -15.63 -8.19
N GLY A 133 3.24 -15.68 -8.98
CA GLY A 133 3.21 -16.29 -10.33
C GLY A 133 2.55 -15.42 -11.41
N ILE A 134 2.02 -14.24 -11.06
CA ILE A 134 1.44 -13.29 -12.00
C ILE A 134 2.58 -12.51 -12.71
N PRO A 135 2.56 -12.33 -14.04
CA PRO A 135 3.53 -11.47 -14.72
C PRO A 135 3.45 -10.03 -14.17
N TYR A 136 4.59 -9.44 -13.79
CA TYR A 136 4.58 -8.19 -13.03
C TYR A 136 5.53 -7.11 -13.55
N THR A 137 5.35 -5.90 -13.02
CA THR A 137 6.30 -4.79 -13.12
C THR A 137 6.27 -4.01 -11.82
N ILE A 138 7.42 -3.86 -11.18
CA ILE A 138 7.56 -3.06 -9.96
C ILE A 138 8.27 -1.75 -10.36
N ILE A 139 7.62 -0.64 -10.06
CA ILE A 139 8.17 0.71 -10.28
C ILE A 139 8.52 1.27 -8.92
N ARG A 140 9.79 1.62 -8.69
CA ARG A 140 10.27 2.21 -7.43
C ARG A 140 10.61 3.69 -7.64
N PRO A 141 9.63 4.60 -7.68
CA PRO A 141 9.87 6.02 -7.93
C PRO A 141 10.66 6.69 -6.80
N GLY A 142 11.30 7.81 -7.14
CA GLY A 142 11.83 8.78 -6.19
C GLY A 142 10.74 9.65 -5.57
N ARG A 143 11.13 10.73 -4.89
CA ARG A 143 10.18 11.70 -4.33
C ARG A 143 9.36 12.32 -5.46
N LEU A 144 8.04 12.21 -5.37
CA LEU A 144 7.11 12.96 -6.22
C LEU A 144 7.09 14.42 -5.75
N THR A 145 7.24 15.35 -6.68
CA THR A 145 7.47 16.78 -6.39
C THR A 145 6.22 17.64 -6.49
N ASP A 146 5.18 17.14 -7.15
CA ASP A 146 3.96 17.90 -7.43
C ASP A 146 2.77 17.33 -6.64
N GLY A 147 1.81 18.19 -6.29
CA GLY A 147 0.54 17.81 -5.67
C GLY A 147 -0.48 17.30 -6.70
N PRO A 148 -1.52 16.57 -6.28
CA PRO A 148 -2.69 16.30 -7.12
C PRO A 148 -3.48 17.58 -7.44
#